data_AF-A0A8T5U9Y0-F1
#
_entry.id   AF-A0A8T5U9Y0-F1
#
_cell.length_a   1.000
_cell.length_b   1.000
_cell.length_c   1.000
_cell.angle_alpha   90.00
_cell.angle_beta   90.00
_cell.angle_gamma   90.00
#
_symmetry.space_group_name_H-M   'P 1'
#
loop_
_entity.id
_entity.type
_entity.pdbx_description
1 polymer ?
#
loop_
_entity_poly.entity_id
_entity_poly.type
_entity_poly.pdbx_seq_one_letter_code
_entity_poly.pdbx_strand_id
1 'polypeptide(L)'
;MIWLTAGVGFLQKKEWAYTIGVIAVVITLFSSFWPNIPAMESKAAVPGPWFLIFFPNLLVYFILVMKKGHEKKKKAWFGLVLGMAFILNFINGIAATTRMSNRLPEINPLIDNYAPASIYMLTMPTNMIASILFGITTIGIFLARNKEKVRIAGLAGAFLSISAGFPLAFYSMFIESGVPAFSMFILGPVVSLVAGIFIVSSKMWNKISG
;
A
#
# COMPACT_ATOMS: atom_id res chain seq x y z
N MET A 1 9.64 -16.29 -10.25
CA MET A 1 11.11 -16.19 -10.22
C MET A 1 11.65 -15.86 -8.83
N ILE A 2 11.27 -14.75 -8.19
CA ILE A 2 11.80 -14.37 -6.86
C ILE A 2 11.58 -15.45 -5.79
N TRP A 3 10.40 -16.09 -5.76
CA TRP A 3 10.11 -17.21 -4.86
C TRP A 3 11.00 -18.44 -5.07
N LEU A 4 11.33 -18.76 -6.33
CA LEU A 4 12.21 -19.89 -6.64
C LEU A 4 13.62 -19.60 -6.13
N THR A 5 14.12 -18.38 -6.35
CA THR A 5 15.42 -17.94 -5.84
C THR A 5 15.47 -18.02 -4.31
N ALA A 6 14.42 -17.54 -3.61
CA ALA A 6 14.33 -17.66 -2.16
C ALA A 6 14.31 -19.14 -1.71
N GLY A 7 13.54 -19.99 -2.39
CA GLY A 7 13.45 -21.42 -2.10
C GLY A 7 14.80 -22.14 -2.21
N VAL A 8 15.53 -21.92 -3.31
CA VAL A 8 16.88 -22.46 -3.49
C VAL A 8 17.82 -21.97 -2.38
N GLY A 9 17.74 -20.69 -2.03
CA GLY A 9 18.52 -20.11 -0.93
C GLY A 9 18.22 -20.79 0.41
N PHE A 10 16.95 -21.06 0.73
CA PHE A 10 16.56 -21.75 1.96
C PHE A 10 17.02 -23.20 2.00
N LEU A 11 16.94 -23.92 0.88
CA LEU A 11 17.45 -25.29 0.76
C LEU A 11 18.97 -25.33 0.97
N GLN A 12 19.69 -24.35 0.45
CA GLN A 12 21.14 -24.20 0.61
C GLN A 12 21.55 -23.50 1.92
N LYS A 13 20.60 -23.20 2.81
CA LYS A 13 20.82 -22.50 4.10
C LYS A 13 21.60 -21.19 3.97
N LYS A 14 21.36 -20.43 2.90
CA LYS A 14 22.03 -19.15 2.65
C LYS A 14 21.32 -18.00 3.35
N GLU A 15 22.09 -17.07 3.93
CA GLU A 15 21.55 -15.93 4.67
C GLU A 15 20.75 -14.95 3.80
N TRP A 16 21.15 -14.77 2.53
CA TRP A 16 20.43 -13.91 1.59
C TRP A 16 19.03 -14.43 1.25
N ALA A 17 18.72 -15.70 1.54
CA ALA A 17 17.41 -16.29 1.28
C ALA A 17 16.29 -15.58 2.04
N TYR A 18 16.58 -15.12 3.26
CA TYR A 18 15.62 -14.35 4.06
C TYR A 18 15.28 -13.02 3.39
N THR A 19 16.30 -12.26 2.96
CA THR A 19 16.14 -10.98 2.24
C THR A 19 15.25 -11.16 1.01
N ILE A 20 15.58 -12.13 0.16
CA ILE A 20 14.81 -12.39 -1.07
C ILE A 20 13.40 -12.88 -0.72
N GLY A 21 13.24 -13.70 0.30
CA GLY A 21 11.95 -14.18 0.78
C GLY A 21 11.03 -13.04 1.25
N VAL A 22 11.57 -12.07 2.00
CA VAL A 22 10.78 -10.91 2.48
C VAL A 22 10.31 -10.07 1.30
N ILE A 23 11.19 -9.80 0.33
CA ILE A 23 10.82 -9.08 -0.90
C ILE A 23 9.75 -9.88 -1.69
N ALA A 24 9.95 -11.19 -1.85
CA ALA A 24 9.04 -12.06 -2.57
C ALA A 24 7.63 -12.04 -1.97
N VAL A 25 7.52 -12.19 -0.64
CA VAL A 25 6.22 -12.25 0.02
C VAL A 25 5.51 -10.90 0.00
N VAL A 26 6.23 -9.79 0.16
CA VAL A 26 5.64 -8.44 0.08
C VAL A 26 5.09 -8.18 -1.33
N ILE A 27 5.87 -8.48 -2.38
CA ILE A 27 5.42 -8.32 -3.77
C ILE A 27 4.24 -9.24 -4.08
N THR A 28 4.25 -10.47 -3.56
CA THR A 28 3.18 -11.44 -3.81
C THR A 28 1.88 -11.04 -3.12
N LEU A 29 1.95 -10.57 -1.87
CA LEU A 29 0.79 -10.02 -1.16
C LEU A 29 0.23 -8.80 -1.90
N PHE A 30 1.09 -7.93 -2.39
CA PHE A 30 0.70 -6.79 -3.20
C PHE A 30 -0.02 -7.21 -4.50
N SER A 31 0.61 -8.09 -5.30
CA SER A 31 0.10 -8.48 -6.61
C SER A 31 -1.17 -9.33 -6.53
N SER A 32 -1.33 -10.11 -5.46
CA SER A 32 -2.54 -10.93 -5.25
C SER A 32 -3.68 -10.16 -4.58
N PHE A 33 -3.42 -9.03 -3.92
CA PHE A 33 -4.50 -8.25 -3.29
C PHE A 33 -5.21 -7.33 -4.26
N TRP A 34 -4.46 -6.53 -5.04
CA TRP A 34 -5.01 -5.48 -5.92
C TRP A 34 -6.14 -5.96 -6.85
N PRO A 35 -6.04 -7.11 -7.54
CA PRO A 35 -7.10 -7.56 -8.46
C PRO A 35 -8.44 -7.86 -7.78
N ASN A 36 -8.47 -8.05 -6.45
CA ASN A 36 -9.71 -8.33 -5.73
C ASN A 36 -10.60 -7.10 -5.61
N ILE A 37 -10.05 -5.89 -5.68
CA ILE A 37 -10.84 -4.66 -5.51
C ILE A 37 -11.85 -4.49 -6.66
N PRO A 38 -11.45 -4.52 -7.94
CA PRO A 38 -12.41 -4.48 -9.04
C PRO A 38 -13.41 -5.64 -9.03
N ALA A 39 -12.99 -6.83 -8.59
CA ALA A 39 -13.86 -8.00 -8.47
C ALA A 39 -14.92 -7.83 -7.35
N MET A 40 -14.58 -7.14 -6.26
CA MET A 40 -15.54 -6.80 -5.21
C MET A 40 -16.49 -5.68 -5.64
N GLU A 41 -16.02 -4.72 -6.43
CA GLU A 41 -16.85 -3.66 -7.02
C GLU A 41 -17.86 -4.21 -8.04
N SER A 42 -17.53 -5.28 -8.76
CA SER A 42 -18.43 -5.90 -9.75
C SER A 42 -19.61 -6.68 -9.14
N LYS A 43 -19.73 -6.71 -7.80
CA LYS A 43 -20.76 -7.46 -7.04
C LYS A 43 -20.77 -8.96 -7.36
N ALA A 44 -19.69 -9.51 -7.92
CA ALA A 44 -19.56 -10.94 -8.11
C ALA A 44 -19.57 -11.64 -6.74
N ALA A 45 -20.46 -12.61 -6.56
CA ALA A 45 -20.71 -13.27 -5.28
C ALA A 45 -19.60 -14.27 -4.85
N VAL A 46 -18.39 -14.15 -5.40
CA VAL A 46 -17.29 -15.08 -5.16
C VAL A 46 -16.05 -14.29 -4.79
N PRO A 47 -15.34 -14.64 -3.69
CA PRO A 47 -14.01 -14.10 -3.44
C PRO A 47 -13.18 -14.31 -4.70
N GLY A 48 -12.61 -13.23 -5.25
CA GLY A 48 -11.79 -13.31 -6.45
C GLY A 48 -10.73 -14.42 -6.29
N PRO A 49 -10.38 -15.15 -7.38
CA PRO A 49 -9.43 -16.28 -7.31
C PRO A 49 -8.09 -15.88 -6.69
N TRP A 50 -7.77 -14.59 -6.66
CA TRP A 50 -6.57 -14.04 -6.06
C TRP A 50 -6.53 -14.12 -4.53
N PHE A 51 -7.68 -14.20 -3.83
CA PHE A 51 -7.70 -14.45 -2.39
C PHE A 51 -7.13 -15.83 -2.02
N LEU A 52 -7.26 -16.82 -2.92
CA LEU A 52 -6.64 -18.14 -2.76
C LEU A 52 -5.11 -18.07 -2.82
N ILE A 53 -4.55 -17.00 -3.38
CA ILE A 53 -3.11 -16.72 -3.38
C ILE A 53 -2.74 -15.83 -2.20
N PHE A 54 -3.55 -14.81 -1.92
CA PHE A 54 -3.28 -13.81 -0.87
C PHE A 54 -3.21 -14.43 0.53
N PHE A 55 -4.25 -15.16 0.97
CA PHE A 55 -4.31 -15.66 2.35
C PHE A 55 -3.21 -16.67 2.69
N PRO A 56 -2.89 -17.66 1.83
CA PRO A 56 -1.73 -18.52 2.08
C PRO A 56 -0.42 -17.73 2.17
N ASN A 57 -0.22 -16.73 1.29
CA ASN A 57 0.98 -15.89 1.35
C ASN A 57 1.02 -14.98 2.58
N LEU A 58 -0.14 -14.60 3.13
CA LEU A 58 -0.22 -13.87 4.39
C LEU A 58 0.25 -14.73 5.57
N LEU A 59 -0.10 -16.02 5.57
CA LEU A 59 0.44 -16.98 6.54
C LEU A 59 1.94 -17.16 6.35
N VAL A 60 2.41 -17.29 5.10
CA VAL A 60 3.84 -17.38 4.79
C VAL A 60 4.58 -16.14 5.26
N TYR A 61 4.02 -14.94 5.11
CA TYR A 61 4.59 -13.70 5.63
C TYR A 61 4.88 -13.80 7.12
N PHE A 62 3.87 -14.18 7.91
CA PHE A 62 4.00 -14.31 9.36
C PHE A 62 5.02 -15.39 9.74
N ILE A 63 5.00 -16.54 9.09
CA ILE A 63 5.98 -17.62 9.30
C ILE A 63 7.40 -17.11 8.98
N LEU A 64 7.56 -16.43 7.85
CA LEU A 64 8.84 -15.93 7.39
C LEU A 64 9.42 -14.92 8.38
N VAL A 65 8.69 -13.85 8.70
CA VAL A 65 9.25 -12.78 9.55
C VAL A 65 9.37 -13.22 11.01
N MET A 66 8.37 -13.94 11.57
CA MET A 66 8.40 -14.30 12.98
C MET A 66 9.23 -15.55 13.27
N LYS A 67 9.17 -16.60 12.43
CA LYS A 67 9.90 -17.86 12.68
C LYS A 67 11.28 -17.88 12.04
N LYS A 68 11.45 -17.37 10.82
CA LYS A 68 12.76 -17.36 10.13
C LYS A 68 13.55 -16.09 10.42
N GLY A 69 12.89 -14.94 10.47
CA GLY A 69 13.51 -13.66 10.83
C GLY A 69 13.64 -13.42 12.33
N HIS A 70 13.03 -14.27 13.17
CA HIS A 70 12.96 -14.11 14.63
C HIS A 70 12.40 -12.75 15.09
N GLU A 71 11.57 -12.14 14.25
CA GLU A 71 11.04 -10.80 14.51
C GLU A 71 9.95 -10.82 15.58
N LYS A 72 9.91 -9.78 16.42
CA LYS A 72 8.88 -9.60 17.43
C LYS A 72 7.50 -9.49 16.76
N LYS A 73 6.46 -10.10 17.37
CA LYS A 73 5.07 -10.02 16.88
C LYS A 73 4.62 -8.59 16.56
N LYS A 74 4.99 -7.61 17.40
CA LYS A 74 4.65 -6.19 17.19
C LYS A 74 5.20 -5.64 15.87
N LYS A 75 6.43 -6.02 15.51
CA LYS A 75 7.08 -5.61 14.25
C LYS A 75 6.45 -6.30 13.05
N ALA A 76 6.08 -7.58 13.17
CA ALA A 76 5.34 -8.30 12.14
C ALA A 76 3.96 -7.67 11.87
N TRP A 77 3.16 -7.42 12.90
CA TRP A 77 1.86 -6.75 12.73
C TRP A 77 2.00 -5.34 12.18
N PHE A 78 2.99 -4.59 12.64
CA PHE A 78 3.23 -3.25 12.14
C PHE A 78 3.72 -3.26 10.68
N GLY A 79 4.55 -4.23 10.30
CA GLY A 79 4.92 -4.47 8.91
C GLY A 79 3.72 -4.77 8.02
N LEU A 80 2.72 -5.49 8.53
CA LEU A 80 1.46 -5.68 7.81
C LEU A 80 0.70 -4.37 7.61
N VAL A 81 0.60 -3.51 8.64
CA VAL A 81 -0.03 -2.17 8.52
C VAL A 81 0.69 -1.32 7.47
N LEU A 82 2.02 -1.32 7.45
CA LEU A 82 2.83 -0.65 6.42
C LEU A 82 2.56 -1.22 5.02
N GLY A 83 2.45 -2.55 4.91
CA GLY A 83 2.12 -3.23 3.66
C GLY A 83 0.70 -2.91 3.17
N MET A 84 -0.27 -2.78 4.07
CA MET A 84 -1.62 -2.32 3.73
C MET A 84 -1.58 -0.87 3.22
N ALA A 85 -0.83 0.03 3.87
CA ALA A 85 -0.66 1.39 3.37
C ALA A 85 -0.01 1.42 1.98
N PHE A 86 0.97 0.55 1.72
CA PHE A 86 1.57 0.36 0.39
C PHE A 86 0.52 -0.02 -0.67
N ILE A 87 -0.27 -1.06 -0.40
CA ILE A 87 -1.26 -1.60 -1.34
C ILE A 87 -2.41 -0.62 -1.56
N LEU A 88 -2.97 -0.04 -0.50
CA LEU A 88 -4.13 0.86 -0.59
C LEU A 88 -3.79 2.18 -1.30
N ASN A 89 -2.59 2.73 -1.07
CA ASN A 89 -2.15 3.89 -1.83
C ASN A 89 -1.91 3.54 -3.30
N PHE A 90 -1.48 2.31 -3.62
CA PHE A 90 -1.40 1.87 -5.00
C PHE A 90 -2.77 1.83 -5.68
N ILE A 91 -3.74 1.19 -5.03
CA ILE A 91 -5.12 1.12 -5.51
C ILE A 91 -5.68 2.52 -5.75
N ASN A 92 -5.50 3.44 -4.80
CA ASN A 92 -5.95 4.83 -4.94
C ASN A 92 -5.30 5.53 -6.15
N GLY A 93 -3.99 5.36 -6.37
CA GLY A 93 -3.34 5.96 -7.53
C GLY A 93 -3.85 5.39 -8.86
N ILE A 94 -4.03 4.07 -8.96
CA ILE A 94 -4.60 3.44 -10.16
C ILE A 94 -6.05 3.90 -10.41
N ALA A 95 -6.88 3.93 -9.37
CA ALA A 95 -8.26 4.39 -9.47
C ALA A 95 -8.32 5.88 -9.87
N ALA A 96 -7.42 6.72 -9.33
CA ALA A 96 -7.29 8.11 -9.76
C ALA A 96 -6.86 8.21 -11.24
N THR A 97 -5.96 7.35 -11.72
CA THR A 97 -5.63 7.28 -13.16
C THR A 97 -6.87 6.98 -14.00
N THR A 98 -7.66 5.97 -13.65
CA THR A 98 -8.87 5.61 -14.39
C THR A 98 -9.90 6.75 -14.39
N ARG A 99 -10.14 7.39 -13.24
CA ARG A 99 -11.05 8.54 -13.13
C ARG A 99 -10.59 9.74 -13.93
N MET A 100 -9.28 10.02 -13.93
CA MET A 100 -8.68 11.06 -14.74
C MET A 100 -8.86 10.76 -16.23
N SER A 101 -8.51 9.55 -16.68
CA SER A 101 -8.61 9.15 -18.09
C SER A 101 -10.04 9.13 -18.63
N ASN A 102 -11.03 8.79 -17.81
CA ASN A 102 -12.43 8.79 -18.23
C ASN A 102 -13.01 10.22 -18.34
N ARG A 103 -12.45 11.18 -17.61
CA ARG A 103 -12.95 12.56 -17.56
C ARG A 103 -12.25 13.50 -18.52
N LEU A 104 -11.00 13.22 -18.87
CA LEU A 104 -10.23 14.02 -19.83
C LEU A 104 -10.92 14.17 -21.21
N PRO A 105 -11.57 13.15 -21.79
CA PRO A 105 -12.29 13.29 -23.07
C PRO A 105 -13.56 14.12 -23.00
N GLU A 106 -14.13 14.32 -21.80
CA GLU A 106 -15.35 15.13 -21.59
C GLU A 106 -15.04 16.62 -21.44
N ILE A 107 -13.76 17.00 -21.39
CA ILE A 107 -13.29 18.38 -21.19
C ILE A 107 -12.93 18.98 -22.55
N ASN A 108 -13.66 20.00 -22.98
CA ASN A 108 -13.20 20.88 -24.06
C ASN A 108 -12.16 21.85 -23.49
N PRO A 109 -10.86 21.73 -23.84
CA PRO A 109 -9.79 22.55 -23.24
C PRO A 109 -9.90 24.05 -23.55
N LEU A 110 -10.81 24.46 -24.44
CA LEU A 110 -11.07 25.86 -24.79
C LEU A 110 -12.28 26.46 -24.04
N ILE A 111 -13.11 25.63 -23.40
CA ILE A 111 -14.41 26.04 -22.82
C ILE A 111 -14.53 25.58 -21.35
N ASP A 112 -14.02 24.39 -21.04
CA ASP A 112 -14.19 23.76 -19.74
C ASP A 112 -12.95 23.96 -18.86
N ASN A 113 -13.16 24.37 -17.62
CA ASN A 113 -12.11 24.30 -16.62
C ASN A 113 -11.80 22.83 -16.32
N TYR A 114 -10.53 22.44 -16.24
CA TYR A 114 -10.07 21.08 -15.86
C TYR A 114 -10.53 20.62 -14.46
N ALA A 115 -11.40 21.37 -13.78
CA ALA A 115 -11.92 21.12 -12.45
C ALA A 115 -12.43 19.69 -12.20
N PRO A 116 -13.09 18.97 -13.15
CA PRO A 116 -13.54 17.60 -12.92
C PRO A 116 -12.39 16.58 -12.81
N ALA A 117 -11.26 16.84 -13.47
CA ALA A 117 -10.10 15.94 -13.55
C ALA A 117 -8.94 16.35 -12.64
N SER A 118 -8.85 17.63 -12.26
CA SER A 118 -7.69 18.23 -11.59
C SER A 118 -7.33 17.55 -10.26
N ILE A 119 -8.33 17.16 -9.46
CA ILE A 119 -8.09 16.46 -8.20
C ILE A 119 -7.46 15.08 -8.44
N TYR A 120 -7.83 14.39 -9.52
CA TYR A 120 -7.26 13.10 -9.90
C TYR A 120 -5.85 13.24 -10.48
N MET A 121 -5.58 14.32 -11.23
CA MET A 121 -4.25 14.63 -11.77
C MET A 121 -3.21 14.84 -10.67
N LEU A 122 -3.61 15.45 -9.55
CA LEU A 122 -2.71 15.69 -8.42
C LEU A 122 -2.59 14.44 -7.53
N THR A 123 -3.71 13.78 -7.25
CA THR A 123 -3.73 12.63 -6.33
C THR A 123 -3.08 11.37 -6.90
N MET A 124 -3.18 11.14 -8.22
CA MET A 124 -2.56 9.98 -8.87
C MET A 124 -1.06 9.87 -8.57
N PRO A 125 -0.19 10.82 -8.96
CA PRO A 125 1.25 10.70 -8.71
C PRO A 125 1.56 10.72 -7.21
N THR A 126 0.81 11.49 -6.41
CA THR A 126 1.04 11.56 -4.97
C THR A 126 0.78 10.22 -4.27
N ASN A 127 -0.32 9.53 -4.59
CA ASN A 127 -0.62 8.21 -4.05
C ASN A 127 0.34 7.13 -4.59
N MET A 128 0.82 7.24 -5.84
CA MET A 128 1.86 6.36 -6.38
C MET A 128 3.18 6.50 -5.62
N ILE A 129 3.63 7.73 -5.37
CA ILE A 129 4.85 7.99 -4.60
C ILE A 129 4.67 7.52 -3.15
N ALA A 130 3.53 7.81 -2.52
CA ALA A 130 3.22 7.33 -1.18
C ALA A 130 3.27 5.79 -1.09
N SER A 131 2.70 5.11 -2.09
CA SER A 131 2.76 3.66 -2.21
C SER A 131 4.21 3.15 -2.26
N ILE A 132 5.05 3.69 -3.16
CA ILE A 132 6.46 3.29 -3.26
C ILE A 132 7.19 3.49 -1.93
N LEU A 133 6.98 4.63 -1.27
CA LEU A 133 7.57 4.94 0.03
C LEU A 133 7.14 3.93 1.09
N PHE A 134 5.85 3.59 1.18
CA PHE A 134 5.38 2.54 2.08
C PHE A 134 5.91 1.15 1.71
N GLY A 135 6.10 0.84 0.43
CA GLY A 135 6.74 -0.41 -0.02
C GLY A 135 8.18 -0.50 0.48
N ILE A 136 8.95 0.58 0.33
CA ILE A 136 10.30 0.71 0.90
C ILE A 136 10.28 0.58 2.42
N THR A 137 9.33 1.22 3.11
CA THR A 137 9.21 1.15 4.57
C THR A 137 8.85 -0.26 5.05
N THR A 138 7.95 -0.95 4.34
CA THR A 138 7.51 -2.32 4.65
C THR A 138 8.62 -3.34 4.51
N ILE A 139 9.48 -3.20 3.49
CA ILE A 139 10.65 -4.08 3.32
C ILE A 139 11.75 -3.65 4.30
N GLY A 140 12.01 -2.35 4.39
CA GLY A 140 13.09 -1.74 5.16
C GLY A 140 12.96 -1.94 6.66
N ILE A 141 11.74 -2.02 7.21
CA ILE A 141 11.55 -2.30 8.64
C ILE A 141 12.18 -3.64 9.03
N PHE A 142 12.17 -4.64 8.14
CA PHE A 142 12.84 -5.92 8.36
C PHE A 142 14.32 -5.86 7.97
N LEU A 143 14.64 -5.38 6.76
CA LEU A 143 15.93 -5.64 6.13
C LEU A 143 16.95 -4.50 6.25
N ALA A 144 16.52 -3.25 6.44
CA ALA A 144 17.43 -2.11 6.41
C ALA A 144 18.25 -2.00 7.70
N ARG A 145 19.54 -1.66 7.55
CA ARG A 145 20.41 -1.33 8.70
C ARG A 145 20.08 0.04 9.29
N ASN A 146 19.87 1.05 8.45
CA ASN A 146 19.54 2.41 8.90
C ASN A 146 18.02 2.57 9.03
N LYS A 147 17.49 2.33 10.23
CA LYS A 147 16.05 2.42 10.52
C LYS A 147 15.51 3.86 10.44
N GLU A 148 16.35 4.88 10.60
CA GLU A 148 15.90 6.27 10.50
C GLU A 148 15.57 6.65 9.05
N LYS A 149 16.37 6.21 8.07
CA LYS A 149 16.02 6.42 6.64
C LYS A 149 14.68 5.76 6.27
N VAL A 150 14.43 4.57 6.82
CA VAL A 150 13.15 3.84 6.64
C VAL A 150 12.00 4.59 7.29
N ARG A 151 12.21 5.15 8.48
CA ARG A 151 11.25 5.99 9.20
C ARG A 151 10.89 7.24 8.39
N ILE A 152 11.89 7.95 7.86
CA ILE A 152 11.70 9.15 7.04
C ILE A 152 10.88 8.81 5.78
N ALA A 153 11.20 7.71 5.10
CA ALA A 153 10.40 7.26 3.95
C ALA A 153 8.95 7.00 4.35
N GLY A 154 8.71 6.34 5.50
CA GLY A 154 7.37 6.07 6.00
C GLY A 154 6.59 7.34 6.38
N LEU A 155 7.26 8.33 6.97
CA LEU A 155 6.66 9.64 7.27
C LEU A 155 6.31 10.41 6.01
N ALA A 156 7.21 10.43 5.02
CA ALA A 156 6.94 11.06 3.74
C ALA A 156 5.75 10.37 3.04
N GLY A 157 5.70 9.04 3.05
CA GLY A 157 4.57 8.27 2.50
C GLY A 157 3.26 8.57 3.22
N ALA A 158 3.27 8.62 4.55
CA ALA A 158 2.10 8.97 5.35
C ALA A 158 1.61 10.38 5.05
N PHE A 159 2.51 11.36 5.03
CA PHE A 159 2.21 12.75 4.73
C PHE A 159 1.58 12.91 3.35
N LEU A 160 2.20 12.36 2.31
CA LEU A 160 1.68 12.41 0.94
C LEU A 160 0.29 11.74 0.84
N SER A 161 0.12 10.57 1.44
CA SER A 161 -1.16 9.85 1.44
C SER A 161 -2.28 10.63 2.11
N ILE A 162 -2.02 11.24 3.27
CA ILE A 162 -3.01 12.05 4.00
C ILE A 162 -3.37 13.31 3.21
N SER A 163 -2.34 13.99 2.69
CA SER A 163 -2.48 15.29 2.02
C SER A 163 -3.27 15.19 0.72
N ALA A 164 -3.10 14.11 -0.06
CA ALA A 164 -3.84 13.88 -1.29
C ALA A 164 -5.12 13.05 -1.06
N GLY A 165 -5.04 12.02 -0.21
CA GLY A 165 -6.08 11.01 -0.07
C GLY A 165 -7.35 11.49 0.65
N PHE A 166 -7.22 12.26 1.74
CA PHE A 166 -8.42 12.77 2.44
C PHE A 166 -9.21 13.77 1.59
N PRO A 167 -8.58 14.77 0.92
CA PRO A 167 -9.30 15.64 0.00
C PRO A 167 -9.99 14.87 -1.13
N LEU A 168 -9.32 13.87 -1.71
CA LEU A 168 -9.90 13.03 -2.75
C LEU A 168 -11.13 12.25 -2.26
N ALA A 169 -11.01 11.61 -1.10
CA ALA A 169 -12.10 10.86 -0.50
C ALA A 169 -13.30 11.75 -0.20
N PHE A 170 -13.06 12.97 0.31
CA PHE A 170 -14.10 13.96 0.57
C PHE A 170 -14.79 14.40 -0.73
N TYR A 171 -14.03 14.77 -1.75
CA TYR A 171 -14.57 15.16 -3.05
C TYR A 171 -15.41 14.05 -3.67
N SER A 172 -14.90 12.82 -3.66
CA SER A 172 -15.61 11.67 -4.22
C SER A 172 -16.89 11.36 -3.43
N MET A 173 -16.86 11.52 -2.10
CA MET A 173 -17.99 11.21 -1.22
C MET A 173 -19.11 12.23 -1.30
N PHE A 174 -18.81 13.53 -1.40
CA PHE A 174 -19.81 14.59 -1.24
C PHE A 174 -20.05 15.45 -2.48
N ILE A 175 -19.11 15.48 -3.44
CA ILE A 175 -19.14 16.43 -4.56
C ILE A 175 -19.36 15.69 -5.88
N GLU A 176 -18.58 14.63 -6.14
CA GLU A 176 -18.50 13.98 -7.45
C GLU A 176 -19.84 13.41 -7.96
N SER A 177 -20.62 12.79 -7.08
CA SER A 177 -21.84 12.05 -7.44
C SER A 177 -23.12 12.84 -7.20
N GLY A 178 -23.04 14.06 -6.64
CA GLY A 178 -24.20 14.88 -6.26
C GLY A 178 -25.05 14.32 -5.12
N VAL A 179 -24.82 13.06 -4.72
CA VAL A 179 -25.47 12.37 -3.59
C VAL A 179 -24.37 11.79 -2.70
N PRO A 180 -24.41 12.01 -1.38
CA PRO A 180 -23.41 11.46 -0.47
C PRO A 180 -23.28 9.93 -0.59
N ALA A 181 -22.09 9.44 -0.93
CA ALA A 181 -21.82 8.01 -1.07
C ALA A 181 -20.45 7.64 -0.51
N PHE A 182 -20.31 6.47 0.12
CA PHE A 182 -19.05 6.06 0.71
C PHE A 182 -17.92 5.98 -0.33
N SER A 183 -16.80 6.66 -0.07
CA SER A 183 -15.65 6.66 -0.98
C SER A 183 -14.62 5.61 -0.56
N MET A 184 -14.32 4.67 -1.45
CA MET A 184 -13.25 3.68 -1.23
C MET A 184 -11.85 4.32 -1.15
N PHE A 185 -11.69 5.56 -1.66
CA PHE A 185 -10.43 6.30 -1.56
C PHE A 185 -10.01 6.59 -0.10
N ILE A 186 -10.93 6.52 0.87
CA ILE A 186 -10.66 6.85 2.27
C ILE A 186 -9.78 5.82 2.99
N LEU A 187 -9.73 4.57 2.51
CA LEU A 187 -9.01 3.49 3.20
C LEU A 187 -7.50 3.72 3.23
N GLY A 188 -6.92 4.15 2.10
CA GLY A 188 -5.50 4.52 1.99
C GLY A 188 -5.04 5.55 3.04
N PRO A 189 -5.60 6.77 3.05
CA PRO A 189 -5.19 7.82 3.98
C PRO A 189 -5.47 7.47 5.46
N VAL A 190 -6.54 6.71 5.77
CA VAL A 190 -6.81 6.26 7.15
C VAL A 190 -5.74 5.30 7.64
N VAL A 191 -5.40 4.27 6.85
CA VAL A 191 -4.35 3.31 7.22
C VAL A 191 -2.98 4.01 7.27
N SER A 192 -2.71 4.93 6.36
CA SER A 192 -1.50 5.76 6.36
C SER A 192 -1.42 6.70 7.56
N LEU A 193 -2.54 7.23 8.05
CA LEU A 193 -2.60 8.02 9.29
C LEU A 193 -2.28 7.15 10.51
N VAL A 194 -2.89 5.97 10.61
CA VAL A 194 -2.57 5.01 11.68
C VAL A 194 -1.08 4.70 11.66
N ALA A 195 -0.52 4.33 10.50
CA ALA A 195 0.92 4.09 10.35
C ALA A 195 1.73 5.33 10.77
N GLY A 196 1.37 6.52 10.27
CA GLY A 196 2.04 7.79 10.57
C GLY A 196 2.13 8.09 12.06
N ILE A 197 1.08 7.83 12.84
CA ILE A 197 1.06 8.01 14.31
C ILE A 197 2.13 7.15 14.99
N PHE A 198 2.33 5.91 14.54
CA PHE A 198 3.39 5.05 15.09
C PHE A 198 4.79 5.46 14.65
N ILE A 199 4.94 5.99 13.43
CA ILE A 199 6.24 6.36 12.86
C ILE A 199 6.73 7.73 13.39
N VAL A 200 5.81 8.67 13.64
CA VAL A 200 6.16 10.05 14.04
C VAL A 200 6.82 10.07 15.41
N SER A 201 6.37 9.22 16.33
CA SER A 201 7.02 9.05 17.63
C SER A 201 8.29 8.22 17.49
N SER A 202 9.46 8.85 17.59
CA SER A 202 10.77 8.17 17.56
C SER A 202 10.87 7.05 18.60
N LYS A 203 10.30 7.28 19.79
CA LYS A 203 10.25 6.30 20.87
C LYS A 203 9.43 5.06 20.49
N MET A 204 8.27 5.24 19.86
CA MET A 204 7.42 4.12 19.42
C MET A 204 8.05 3.39 18.23
N TRP A 205 8.57 4.13 17.25
CA TRP A 205 9.30 3.58 16.12
C TRP A 205 10.46 2.69 16.58
N ASN A 206 11.38 3.22 17.39
CA ASN A 206 12.54 2.46 17.87
C ASN A 206 12.13 1.22 18.67
N LYS A 207 11.08 1.32 19.48
CA LYS A 207 10.54 0.19 20.25
C LYS A 207 9.99 -0.93 19.35
N ILE A 208 9.41 -0.58 18.20
CA ILE A 208 8.80 -1.53 17.26
C ILE A 208 9.85 -2.07 16.28
N SER A 209 10.69 -1.20 15.71
CA SER A 209 11.67 -1.57 14.69
C SER A 209 12.77 -2.47 15.23
N GLY A 210 13.06 -2.36 16.53
CA GLY A 210 14.07 -3.17 17.23
C GLY A 210 15.48 -2.69 16.92
#